data_AF-A0A0C3DPB1-F1
#
_entry.id   AF-A0A0C3DPB1-F1
#
_cell.length_a   1.000
_cell.length_b   1.000
_cell.length_c   1.000
_cell.angle_alpha   90.00
_cell.angle_beta   90.00
_cell.angle_gamma   90.00
#
_symmetry.space_group_name_H-M   'P 1'
#
loop_
_entity.id
_entity.type
_entity.pdbx_description
1 polymer ?
#
loop_
_entity_poly.entity_id
_entity_poly.type
_entity_poly.pdbx_seq_one_letter_code
_entity_poly.pdbx_strand_id
1 'polypeptide(L)'
;ITNYFTIARHLVSASGTVPTPLRLFSVGSTAFHLTSKPSIRRLSVQEVADMFQLTDLPSALSCFVAFKKDNGPSTLAPIGGHRRSNGSILLFDELQVWFKLHIQGYNFHIRDQVLPAQTLFCTPPSTSWPFGRYDAALVTTSPNSTWPDTGLQGHTVVQLQLLMHPIPKKNLSGQLYDHFLMYVQCFNLVQHHIEMGMPLLKRATHANGEHLGDIIPISQLRSYINVLPHFGAVADPCLTECNSLKHSQEFFLNKYFDKNIMFSLQC
;
A
#
# COMPACT_ATOMS: atom_id res chain seq x y z
N ILE A 1 -9.78 -1.05 23.73
CA ILE A 1 -9.27 -1.03 22.34
C ILE A 1 -9.69 -2.34 21.68
N THR A 2 -10.29 -2.30 20.50
CA THR A 2 -10.61 -3.53 19.74
C THR A 2 -9.31 -4.19 19.27
N ASN A 3 -9.14 -5.48 19.55
CA ASN A 3 -7.94 -6.23 19.18
C ASN A 3 -8.18 -7.02 17.89
N TYR A 4 -7.71 -6.50 16.76
CA TYR A 4 -7.86 -7.14 15.45
C TYR A 4 -7.07 -8.45 15.34
N PHE A 5 -5.95 -8.61 16.06
CA PHE A 5 -5.22 -9.88 16.06
C PHE A 5 -6.05 -11.01 16.66
N THR A 6 -6.74 -10.75 17.78
CA THR A 6 -7.61 -11.75 18.41
C THR A 6 -8.77 -12.12 17.48
N ILE A 7 -9.43 -11.13 16.87
CA ILE A 7 -10.53 -11.38 15.93
C ILE A 7 -10.03 -12.14 14.69
N ALA A 8 -8.87 -11.78 14.13
CA ALA A 8 -8.26 -12.47 12.98
C ALA A 8 -8.04 -13.96 13.28
N ARG A 9 -7.47 -14.29 14.44
CA ARG A 9 -7.26 -15.68 14.87
C ARG A 9 -8.57 -16.46 14.95
N HIS A 10 -9.62 -15.85 15.52
CA HIS A 10 -10.94 -16.47 15.59
C HIS A 10 -11.54 -16.73 14.20
N LEU A 11 -11.43 -15.77 13.27
CA LEU A 11 -11.96 -15.91 11.92
C LEU A 11 -11.25 -17.02 11.12
N VAL A 12 -9.94 -17.17 11.28
CA VAL A 12 -9.18 -18.27 10.67
C VAL A 12 -9.65 -19.62 11.24
N SER A 13 -9.88 -19.71 12.55
CA SER A 13 -10.37 -20.94 13.19
C SER A 13 -11.81 -21.32 12.82
N ALA A 14 -12.63 -20.36 12.40
CA ALA A 14 -14.03 -20.56 12.02
C ALA A 14 -14.23 -20.94 10.52
N SER A 15 -13.20 -21.53 9.91
CA SER A 15 -13.13 -21.84 8.47
C SER A 15 -14.39 -22.57 7.97
N GLY A 16 -14.98 -22.07 6.87
CA GLY A 16 -16.19 -22.62 6.23
C GLY A 16 -17.49 -21.87 6.51
N THR A 17 -17.54 -20.99 7.52
CA THR A 17 -18.73 -20.17 7.85
C THR A 17 -18.58 -18.69 7.49
N VAL A 18 -17.35 -18.24 7.25
CA VAL A 18 -17.02 -16.84 7.02
C VAL A 18 -16.79 -16.57 5.53
N PRO A 19 -17.31 -15.47 4.95
CA PRO A 19 -17.06 -15.11 3.57
C PRO A 19 -15.57 -14.91 3.29
N THR A 20 -15.07 -15.56 2.23
CA THR A 20 -13.71 -15.36 1.70
C THR A 20 -13.72 -14.31 0.57
N PRO A 21 -12.62 -13.54 0.39
CA PRO A 21 -11.46 -13.47 1.28
C PRO A 21 -11.79 -12.79 2.62
N LEU A 22 -11.04 -13.16 3.67
CA LEU A 22 -11.20 -12.58 5.00
C LEU A 22 -10.87 -11.08 4.95
N ARG A 23 -11.81 -10.24 5.41
CA ARG A 23 -11.63 -8.78 5.48
C ARG A 23 -10.91 -8.32 6.74
N LEU A 24 -10.77 -9.21 7.72
CA LEU A 24 -10.01 -8.98 8.94
C LEU A 24 -9.05 -10.16 9.12
N PHE A 25 -7.76 -9.87 9.00
CA PHE A 25 -6.69 -10.86 9.03
C PHE A 25 -5.40 -10.21 9.55
N SER A 26 -4.37 -10.99 9.83
CA SER A 26 -3.07 -10.49 10.28
C SER A 26 -1.92 -11.20 9.59
N VAL A 27 -0.85 -10.47 9.31
CA VAL A 27 0.40 -10.98 8.73
C VAL A 27 1.57 -10.38 9.51
N GLY A 28 2.39 -11.24 10.11
CA GLY A 28 3.48 -10.81 10.99
C GLY A 28 2.96 -9.97 12.16
N SER A 29 3.54 -8.79 12.34
CA SER A 29 3.22 -7.83 13.40
C SER A 29 2.09 -6.85 13.06
N THR A 30 1.36 -7.07 11.96
CA THR A 30 0.32 -6.16 11.47
C THR A 30 -1.01 -6.89 11.26
N ALA A 31 -2.09 -6.35 11.83
CA ALA A 31 -3.46 -6.74 11.55
C ALA A 31 -4.13 -5.73 10.62
N PHE A 32 -5.02 -6.23 9.77
CA PHE A 32 -5.73 -5.49 8.74
C PHE A 32 -7.23 -5.64 8.93
N HIS A 33 -7.98 -4.59 8.65
CA HIS A 33 -9.44 -4.63 8.65
C HIS A 33 -10.00 -3.73 7.53
N LEU A 34 -10.72 -4.35 6.61
CA LEU A 34 -11.53 -3.68 5.59
C LEU A 34 -13.01 -3.71 5.99
N THR A 35 -13.74 -2.65 5.64
CA THR A 35 -15.19 -2.63 5.81
C THR A 35 -15.85 -3.72 4.97
N SER A 36 -16.91 -4.33 5.49
CA SER A 36 -17.65 -5.39 4.79
C SER A 36 -18.11 -4.97 3.39
N LYS A 37 -18.67 -3.75 3.29
CA LYS A 37 -19.08 -3.16 2.02
C LYS A 37 -17.90 -2.37 1.41
N PRO A 38 -17.55 -2.62 0.14
CA PRO A 38 -16.62 -1.76 -0.59
C PRO A 38 -17.23 -0.37 -0.79
N SER A 39 -16.36 0.62 -0.95
CA SER A 39 -16.73 1.99 -1.34
C SER A 39 -17.35 2.01 -2.74
N ILE A 40 -16.82 1.18 -3.65
CA ILE A 40 -17.37 0.94 -4.99
C ILE A 40 -17.52 -0.56 -5.18
N ARG A 41 -18.75 -1.01 -5.43
CA ARG A 41 -19.08 -2.45 -5.45
C ARG A 41 -18.58 -3.19 -6.67
N ARG A 42 -18.54 -2.51 -7.82
CA ARG A 42 -18.23 -3.10 -9.11
C ARG A 42 -17.97 -1.96 -10.08
N LEU A 43 -16.80 -1.99 -10.72
CA LEU A 43 -16.40 -1.04 -11.74
C LEU A 43 -15.39 -1.75 -12.64
N SER A 44 -15.37 -1.46 -13.94
CA SER A 44 -14.37 -2.05 -14.82
C SER A 44 -12.96 -1.55 -14.47
N VAL A 45 -11.93 -2.32 -14.82
CA VAL A 45 -10.53 -1.93 -14.60
C VAL A 45 -10.23 -0.57 -15.25
N GLN A 46 -10.77 -0.31 -16.44
CA GLN A 46 -10.56 0.96 -17.14
C GLN A 46 -11.24 2.13 -16.42
N GLU A 47 -12.49 1.96 -15.99
CA GLU A 47 -13.17 3.01 -15.23
C GLU A 47 -12.47 3.32 -13.89
N VAL A 48 -11.82 2.31 -13.26
CA VAL A 48 -11.04 2.53 -12.03
C VAL A 48 -9.76 3.30 -12.37
N ALA A 49 -9.08 2.93 -13.46
CA ALA A 49 -7.91 3.63 -13.95
C ALA A 49 -8.23 5.12 -14.20
N ASP A 50 -9.35 5.41 -14.86
CA ASP A 50 -9.78 6.77 -15.15
C ASP A 50 -10.15 7.54 -13.87
N MET A 51 -10.91 6.91 -12.96
CA MET A 51 -11.34 7.52 -11.71
C MET A 51 -10.17 7.90 -10.79
N PHE A 52 -9.16 7.05 -10.70
CA PHE A 52 -7.97 7.27 -9.87
C PHE A 52 -6.82 7.97 -10.62
N GLN A 53 -6.98 8.23 -11.92
CA GLN A 53 -5.94 8.78 -12.79
C GLN A 53 -4.68 7.89 -12.83
N LEU A 54 -4.88 6.58 -12.92
CA LEU A 54 -3.84 5.54 -12.94
C LEU A 54 -3.80 4.86 -14.32
N THR A 55 -3.26 5.54 -15.31
CA THR A 55 -3.27 5.11 -16.73
C THR A 55 -2.60 3.76 -16.96
N ASP A 56 -1.61 3.40 -16.16
CA ASP A 56 -0.87 2.13 -16.25
C ASP A 56 -1.51 0.98 -15.45
N LEU A 57 -2.64 1.21 -14.75
CA LEU A 57 -3.30 0.20 -13.91
C LEU A 57 -3.59 -1.12 -14.65
N PRO A 58 -4.15 -1.14 -15.87
CA PRO A 58 -4.40 -2.40 -16.59
C PRO A 58 -3.11 -3.20 -16.83
N SER A 59 -2.03 -2.51 -17.23
CA SER A 59 -0.72 -3.13 -17.48
C SER A 59 -0.07 -3.60 -16.18
N ALA A 60 -0.19 -2.83 -15.09
CA ALA A 60 0.31 -3.18 -13.76
C ALA A 60 -0.33 -4.48 -13.24
N LEU A 61 -1.66 -4.59 -13.37
CA LEU A 61 -2.42 -5.79 -13.02
C LEU A 61 -1.98 -7.00 -13.85
N SER A 62 -1.82 -6.82 -15.18
CA SER A 62 -1.39 -7.89 -16.08
C SER A 62 -0.01 -8.43 -15.71
N CYS A 63 0.93 -7.53 -15.40
CA CYS A 63 2.27 -7.88 -14.94
C CYS A 63 2.24 -8.65 -13.61
N PHE A 64 1.43 -8.19 -12.65
CA PHE A 64 1.29 -8.85 -11.36
C PHE A 64 0.71 -10.26 -11.48
N VAL A 65 -0.34 -10.44 -12.29
CA VAL A 65 -0.94 -11.77 -12.54
C VAL A 65 0.08 -12.71 -13.16
N ALA A 66 0.83 -12.25 -14.18
CA ALA A 66 1.89 -13.06 -14.80
C ALA A 66 2.98 -13.45 -13.78
N PHE A 67 3.47 -12.48 -13.01
CA PHE A 67 4.47 -12.71 -11.97
C PHE A 67 4.03 -13.79 -10.97
N LYS A 68 2.80 -13.69 -10.47
CA LYS A 68 2.25 -14.66 -9.50
C LYS A 68 1.99 -16.03 -10.10
N LYS A 69 1.66 -16.11 -11.39
CA LYS A 69 1.54 -17.38 -12.10
C LYS A 69 2.90 -18.09 -12.19
N ASP A 70 3.96 -17.34 -12.46
CA ASP A 70 5.31 -17.90 -12.67
C ASP A 70 6.02 -18.22 -11.35
N ASN A 71 5.79 -17.43 -10.29
CA ASN A 71 6.54 -17.51 -9.03
C ASN A 71 5.70 -18.03 -7.84
N GLY A 72 4.39 -18.26 -8.03
CA GLY A 72 3.47 -18.71 -7.00
C GLY A 72 2.85 -17.58 -6.15
N PRO A 73 1.76 -17.88 -5.42
CA PRO A 73 0.97 -16.89 -4.68
C PRO A 73 1.71 -16.28 -3.48
N SER A 74 2.58 -17.05 -2.82
CA SER A 74 3.27 -16.66 -1.58
C SER A 74 4.49 -15.77 -1.80
N THR A 75 5.00 -15.69 -3.03
CA THR A 75 6.20 -14.90 -3.36
C THR A 75 5.89 -13.40 -3.30
N LEU A 76 6.75 -12.60 -2.65
CA LEU A 76 6.56 -11.15 -2.58
C LEU A 76 6.53 -10.54 -3.99
N ALA A 77 5.56 -9.66 -4.24
CA ALA A 77 5.52 -8.91 -5.48
C ALA A 77 6.63 -7.85 -5.48
N PRO A 78 7.36 -7.69 -6.60
CA PRO A 78 8.44 -6.72 -6.71
C PRO A 78 7.89 -5.28 -6.70
N ILE A 79 8.71 -4.34 -6.23
CA ILE A 79 8.39 -2.90 -6.19
C ILE A 79 9.55 -2.12 -6.79
N GLY A 80 9.25 -1.13 -7.63
CA GLY A 80 10.24 -0.25 -8.26
C GLY A 80 11.06 -0.89 -9.39
N GLY A 81 10.65 -2.07 -9.87
CA GLY A 81 11.31 -2.79 -10.96
C GLY A 81 10.76 -2.47 -12.34
N HIS A 82 11.52 -2.82 -13.39
CA HIS A 82 11.05 -2.68 -14.76
C HIS A 82 9.95 -3.71 -15.07
N ARG A 83 8.79 -3.24 -15.53
CA ARG A 83 7.70 -4.12 -15.97
C ARG A 83 7.94 -4.56 -17.40
N ARG A 84 7.96 -5.88 -17.62
CA ARG A 84 7.79 -6.42 -18.96
C ARG A 84 6.30 -6.57 -19.20
N SER A 85 5.76 -5.74 -20.09
CA SER A 85 4.40 -5.94 -20.59
C SER A 85 4.37 -7.25 -21.36
N ASN A 86 3.88 -8.31 -20.72
CA ASN A 86 3.84 -9.64 -21.32
C ASN A 86 2.53 -9.91 -22.06
N GLY A 87 1.65 -8.91 -22.23
CA GLY A 87 0.36 -9.09 -22.91
C GLY A 87 -0.56 -10.13 -22.25
N SER A 88 -0.38 -10.39 -20.94
CA SER A 88 -1.17 -11.39 -20.23
C SER A 88 -2.64 -10.96 -20.16
N ILE A 89 -3.53 -11.86 -20.57
CA ILE A 89 -4.97 -11.65 -20.53
C ILE A 89 -5.42 -11.61 -19.07
N LEU A 90 -6.05 -10.49 -18.67
CA LEU A 90 -6.71 -10.41 -17.37
C LEU A 90 -7.93 -11.34 -17.36
N LEU A 91 -7.95 -12.23 -16.38
CA LEU A 91 -9.05 -13.17 -16.12
C LEU A 91 -10.22 -12.53 -15.35
N PHE A 92 -10.13 -11.22 -15.12
CA PHE A 92 -11.13 -10.35 -14.53
C PHE A 92 -11.14 -9.04 -15.33
N ASP A 93 -12.29 -8.41 -15.38
CA ASP A 93 -12.53 -7.13 -16.02
C ASP A 93 -13.03 -6.09 -15.02
N GLU A 94 -13.36 -6.50 -13.81
CA GLU A 94 -13.97 -5.64 -12.80
C GLU A 94 -13.31 -5.77 -11.44
N LEU A 95 -13.43 -4.70 -10.65
CA LEU A 95 -12.83 -4.53 -9.34
C LEU A 95 -13.91 -4.08 -8.33
N GLN A 96 -13.78 -4.56 -7.10
CA GLN A 96 -14.33 -3.88 -5.93
C GLN A 96 -13.26 -2.94 -5.38
N VAL A 97 -13.65 -1.76 -4.89
CA VAL A 97 -12.71 -0.73 -4.40
C VAL A 97 -13.09 -0.24 -3.01
N TRP A 98 -12.09 -0.03 -2.17
CA TRP A 98 -12.21 0.59 -0.84
C TRP A 98 -11.38 1.86 -0.80
N PHE A 99 -11.85 2.89 -0.10
CA PHE A 99 -11.09 4.12 0.10
C PHE A 99 -10.34 4.17 1.44
N LYS A 100 -10.60 3.19 2.31
CA LYS A 100 -10.06 3.14 3.67
C LYS A 100 -9.63 1.71 4.03
N LEU A 101 -8.49 1.61 4.70
CA LEU A 101 -7.98 0.40 5.32
C LEU A 101 -7.63 0.71 6.77
N HIS A 102 -8.10 -0.12 7.70
CA HIS A 102 -7.64 -0.03 9.08
C HIS A 102 -6.48 -1.00 9.27
N ILE A 103 -5.41 -0.50 9.89
CA ILE A 103 -4.26 -1.31 10.30
C ILE A 103 -4.05 -1.22 11.80
N GLN A 104 -3.51 -2.27 12.39
CA GLN A 104 -3.18 -2.30 13.81
C GLN A 104 -1.86 -3.03 14.01
N GLY A 105 -0.95 -2.44 14.79
CA GLY A 105 0.33 -3.02 15.14
C GLY A 105 0.47 -3.23 16.65
N TYR A 106 1.67 -3.64 17.06
CA TYR A 106 2.08 -3.71 18.45
C TYR A 106 2.95 -2.51 18.82
N ASN A 107 2.99 -2.20 20.12
CA ASN A 107 3.91 -1.22 20.66
C ASN A 107 5.35 -1.73 20.52
N PHE A 108 6.25 -0.86 20.09
CA PHE A 108 7.66 -1.19 19.86
C PHE A 108 8.36 -1.62 21.16
N HIS A 109 8.10 -0.93 22.28
CA HIS A 109 8.75 -1.19 23.56
C HIS A 109 8.06 -2.32 24.35
N ILE A 110 6.75 -2.49 24.18
CA ILE A 110 5.95 -3.48 24.89
C ILE A 110 5.28 -4.38 23.85
N ARG A 111 5.99 -5.44 23.43
CA ARG A 111 5.61 -6.26 22.26
C ARG A 111 4.24 -6.93 22.35
N ASP A 112 3.69 -7.13 23.54
CA ASP A 112 2.35 -7.71 23.74
C ASP A 112 1.24 -6.66 23.78
N GLN A 113 1.59 -5.37 23.81
CA GLN A 113 0.62 -4.29 23.85
C GLN A 113 0.19 -3.91 22.45
N VAL A 114 -1.06 -4.20 22.13
CA VAL A 114 -1.68 -3.80 20.86
C VAL A 114 -1.94 -2.28 20.86
N LEU A 115 -1.56 -1.60 19.77
CA LEU A 115 -1.81 -0.18 19.58
C LEU A 115 -3.24 0.10 19.10
N PRO A 116 -3.75 1.33 19.25
CA PRO A 116 -4.98 1.74 18.55
C PRO A 116 -4.86 1.52 17.03
N ALA A 117 -5.97 1.12 16.41
CA ALA A 117 -5.99 0.98 14.95
C ALA A 117 -5.84 2.36 14.27
N GLN A 118 -5.04 2.41 13.21
CA GLN A 118 -4.85 3.57 12.36
C GLN A 118 -5.60 3.38 11.05
N THR A 119 -6.03 4.48 10.42
CA THR A 119 -6.77 4.44 9.14
C THR A 119 -5.87 4.97 8.05
N LEU A 120 -5.63 4.15 7.03
CA LEU A 120 -5.02 4.54 5.77
C LEU A 120 -6.10 4.91 4.75
N PHE A 121 -5.86 5.98 4.01
CA PHE A 121 -6.74 6.49 2.97
C PHE A 121 -6.13 6.33 1.57
N CYS A 122 -6.99 5.98 0.62
CA CYS A 122 -6.73 6.00 -0.82
C CYS A 122 -8.01 6.41 -1.55
N THR A 123 -8.39 7.67 -1.36
CA THR A 123 -9.61 8.23 -1.95
C THR A 123 -9.26 8.94 -3.26
N PRO A 124 -9.98 8.67 -4.36
CA PRO A 124 -9.72 9.33 -5.64
C PRO A 124 -10.00 10.84 -5.57
N PRO A 125 -9.59 11.60 -6.60
CA PRO A 125 -9.98 13.00 -6.77
C PRO A 125 -11.48 13.23 -6.60
N SER A 126 -11.82 14.27 -5.85
CA SER A 126 -13.20 14.70 -5.58
C SER A 126 -13.24 16.21 -5.39
N THR A 127 -14.44 16.78 -5.22
CA THR A 127 -14.62 18.22 -4.96
C THR A 127 -13.91 18.68 -3.68
N SER A 128 -13.91 17.86 -2.62
CA SER A 128 -13.21 18.16 -1.36
C SER A 128 -11.72 17.84 -1.41
N TRP A 129 -11.30 16.94 -2.29
CA TRP A 129 -9.90 16.52 -2.45
C TRP A 129 -9.54 16.48 -3.94
N PRO A 130 -9.21 17.62 -4.57
CA PRO A 130 -8.99 17.70 -6.02
C PRO A 130 -7.86 16.79 -6.53
N PHE A 131 -6.91 16.44 -5.67
CA PHE A 131 -5.78 15.56 -5.97
C PHE A 131 -5.91 14.17 -5.33
N GLY A 132 -7.08 13.85 -4.78
CA GLY A 132 -7.31 12.65 -3.97
C GLY A 132 -6.68 12.75 -2.58
N ARG A 133 -6.84 11.68 -1.80
CA ARG A 133 -6.25 11.54 -0.46
C ARG A 133 -5.55 10.19 -0.37
N TYR A 134 -4.22 10.23 -0.34
CA TYR A 134 -3.37 9.06 -0.46
C TYR A 134 -2.30 9.05 0.61
N ASP A 135 -2.43 8.13 1.56
CA ASP A 135 -1.48 7.98 2.65
C ASP A 135 -0.23 7.20 2.23
N ALA A 136 0.90 7.51 2.88
CA ALA A 136 2.12 6.73 2.74
C ALA A 136 2.16 5.57 3.74
N ALA A 137 2.88 4.52 3.37
CA ALA A 137 3.02 3.34 4.20
C ALA A 137 4.33 2.63 3.95
N LEU A 138 4.72 1.79 4.91
CA LEU A 138 5.86 0.89 4.78
C LEU A 138 5.41 -0.48 4.29
N VAL A 139 6.13 -1.02 3.32
CA VAL A 139 5.88 -2.35 2.78
C VAL A 139 7.16 -3.18 2.79
N THR A 140 7.03 -4.49 2.96
CA THR A 140 8.15 -5.42 2.90
C THR A 140 8.54 -5.74 1.46
N THR A 141 9.84 -5.75 1.19
CA THR A 141 10.44 -6.15 -0.08
C THR A 141 11.35 -7.39 0.07
N SER A 142 11.62 -7.81 1.30
CA SER A 142 12.44 -8.97 1.62
C SER A 142 11.69 -9.92 2.56
N PRO A 143 11.59 -11.21 2.24
CA PRO A 143 10.91 -12.18 3.10
C PRO A 143 11.65 -12.40 4.44
N ASN A 144 12.93 -12.06 4.50
CA ASN A 144 13.78 -12.23 5.69
C ASN A 144 13.75 -11.00 6.61
N SER A 145 13.04 -9.94 6.22
CA SER A 145 12.95 -8.72 6.99
C SER A 145 11.70 -8.70 7.85
N THR A 146 11.90 -8.45 9.15
CA THR A 146 10.83 -8.38 10.14
C THR A 146 10.66 -6.95 10.60
N TRP A 147 9.50 -6.36 10.35
CA TRP A 147 9.12 -5.08 10.94
C TRP A 147 8.59 -5.30 12.37
N PRO A 148 8.96 -4.47 13.36
CA PRO A 148 9.82 -3.28 13.29
C PRO A 148 11.34 -3.53 13.44
N ASP A 149 11.76 -4.76 13.72
CA ASP A 149 13.11 -5.10 14.18
C ASP A 149 14.24 -4.80 13.18
N THR A 150 13.94 -4.80 11.88
CA THR A 150 14.92 -4.58 10.80
C THR A 150 14.88 -3.16 10.23
N GLY A 151 14.10 -2.26 10.84
CA GLY A 151 13.95 -0.89 10.38
C GLY A 151 13.63 -0.80 8.88
N LEU A 152 14.41 -0.01 8.14
CA LEU A 152 14.25 0.14 6.68
C LEU A 152 14.89 -1.00 5.87
N GLN A 153 15.68 -1.89 6.50
CA GLN A 153 16.34 -2.97 5.79
C GLN A 153 15.32 -3.99 5.27
N GLY A 154 15.19 -4.09 3.94
CA GLY A 154 14.21 -4.95 3.27
C GLY A 154 12.77 -4.44 3.39
N HIS A 155 12.63 -3.13 3.60
CA HIS A 155 11.37 -2.41 3.51
C HIS A 155 11.51 -1.23 2.55
N THR A 156 10.39 -0.77 1.99
CA THR A 156 10.34 0.48 1.22
C THR A 156 9.11 1.28 1.60
N VAL A 157 9.19 2.59 1.36
CA VAL A 157 8.08 3.52 1.58
C VAL A 157 7.31 3.64 0.27
N VAL A 158 5.99 3.56 0.34
CA VAL A 158 5.11 3.71 -0.81
C VAL A 158 3.94 4.63 -0.48
N GLN A 159 3.33 5.23 -1.49
CA GLN A 159 2.05 5.91 -1.39
C GLN A 159 0.95 4.98 -1.91
N LEU A 160 -0.07 4.74 -1.09
CA LEU A 160 -1.22 3.92 -1.45
C LEU A 160 -2.15 4.72 -2.36
N GLN A 161 -2.31 4.30 -3.62
CA GLN A 161 -3.19 4.98 -4.57
C GLN A 161 -4.55 4.29 -4.72
N LEU A 162 -4.60 2.96 -4.67
CA LEU A 162 -5.82 2.20 -4.85
C LEU A 162 -5.81 0.97 -3.95
N LEU A 163 -6.96 0.65 -3.37
CA LEU A 163 -7.21 -0.55 -2.60
C LEU A 163 -8.37 -1.31 -3.23
N MET A 164 -8.12 -2.54 -3.68
CA MET A 164 -9.04 -3.26 -4.56
C MET A 164 -9.11 -4.75 -4.29
N HIS A 165 -10.16 -5.36 -4.82
CA HIS A 165 -10.33 -6.81 -4.90
C HIS A 165 -10.82 -7.17 -6.31
N PRO A 166 -10.06 -7.97 -7.07
CA PRO A 166 -10.48 -8.40 -8.40
C PRO A 166 -11.72 -9.30 -8.35
N ILE A 167 -12.68 -9.03 -9.22
CA ILE A 167 -13.89 -9.85 -9.37
C ILE A 167 -13.64 -10.88 -10.49
N PRO A 168 -13.47 -12.17 -10.18
CA PRO A 168 -13.21 -13.17 -11.20
C PRO A 168 -14.37 -13.29 -12.20
N LYS A 169 -14.06 -13.51 -13.48
CA LYS A 169 -15.06 -13.90 -14.46
C LYS A 169 -15.67 -15.25 -14.08
N LYS A 170 -16.95 -15.46 -14.43
CA LYS A 170 -17.69 -16.70 -14.13
C LYS A 170 -16.85 -17.94 -14.52
N ASN A 171 -16.77 -18.92 -13.61
CA ASN A 171 -16.04 -20.19 -13.75
C ASN A 171 -14.51 -20.12 -13.72
N LEU A 172 -13.91 -18.96 -13.40
CA LEU A 172 -12.48 -18.84 -13.16
C LEU A 172 -12.22 -18.61 -11.67
N SER A 173 -11.91 -19.67 -10.92
CA SER A 173 -11.44 -19.58 -9.55
C SER A 173 -9.93 -19.85 -9.48
N GLY A 174 -9.24 -19.17 -8.57
CA GLY A 174 -7.80 -19.27 -8.41
C GLY A 174 -7.32 -18.45 -7.21
N GLN A 175 -6.21 -18.87 -6.59
CA GLN A 175 -5.67 -18.27 -5.36
C GLN A 175 -5.32 -16.78 -5.49
N LEU A 176 -5.15 -16.28 -6.72
CA LEU A 176 -4.93 -14.84 -6.98
C LEU A 176 -6.13 -13.97 -6.57
N TYR A 177 -7.35 -14.51 -6.61
CA TYR A 177 -8.58 -13.79 -6.25
C TYR A 177 -8.88 -13.82 -4.74
N ASP A 178 -8.10 -14.56 -3.95
CA ASP A 178 -8.28 -14.62 -2.50
C ASP A 178 -7.53 -13.50 -1.77
N HIS A 179 -6.97 -12.55 -2.51
CA HIS A 179 -6.15 -11.48 -1.98
C HIS A 179 -6.73 -10.11 -2.31
N PHE A 180 -6.82 -9.26 -1.29
CA PHE A 180 -6.94 -7.83 -1.52
C PHE A 180 -5.61 -7.28 -2.01
N LEU A 181 -5.69 -6.42 -3.03
CA LEU A 181 -4.54 -5.84 -3.72
C LEU A 181 -4.51 -4.34 -3.51
N MET A 182 -3.32 -3.78 -3.67
CA MET A 182 -3.05 -2.36 -3.62
C MET A 182 -2.27 -1.94 -4.86
N TYR A 183 -2.64 -0.83 -5.47
CA TYR A 183 -1.74 -0.09 -6.36
C TYR A 183 -0.97 0.90 -5.50
N VAL A 184 0.36 0.88 -5.62
CA VAL A 184 1.25 1.70 -4.79
C VAL A 184 2.29 2.41 -5.65
N GLN A 185 2.58 3.67 -5.34
CA GLN A 185 3.69 4.40 -5.95
C GLN A 185 4.89 4.41 -4.99
N CYS A 186 6.06 3.99 -5.46
CA CYS A 186 7.23 3.84 -4.62
C CYS A 186 7.95 5.17 -4.37
N PHE A 187 8.55 5.30 -3.18
CA PHE A 187 9.57 6.29 -2.90
C PHE A 187 10.92 5.61 -2.73
N ASN A 188 11.92 6.08 -3.47
CA ASN A 188 13.29 5.64 -3.38
C ASN A 188 14.01 6.42 -2.28
N LEU A 189 14.70 5.72 -1.38
CA LEU A 189 15.61 6.37 -0.43
C LEU A 189 16.77 7.02 -1.17
N VAL A 190 17.01 8.30 -0.93
CA VAL A 190 18.20 9.00 -1.40
C VAL A 190 19.34 8.65 -0.45
N GLN A 191 20.24 7.79 -0.90
CA GLN A 191 21.31 7.26 -0.06
C GLN A 191 22.13 8.38 0.58
N HIS A 192 22.46 8.21 1.86
CA HIS A 192 23.29 9.12 2.66
C HIS A 192 22.76 10.56 2.80
N HIS A 193 21.54 10.86 2.33
CA HIS A 193 20.94 12.17 2.49
C HIS A 193 19.98 12.16 3.69
N ILE A 194 20.45 12.70 4.80
CA ILE A 194 19.66 12.86 6.03
C ILE A 194 19.70 14.33 6.42
N GLU A 195 18.53 14.95 6.50
CA GLU A 195 18.38 16.33 6.95
C GLU A 195 17.48 16.35 8.18
N MET A 196 17.87 17.09 9.22
CA MET A 196 17.15 17.11 10.52
C MET A 196 16.92 15.70 11.10
N GLY A 197 17.81 14.75 10.78
CA GLY A 197 17.66 13.35 11.19
C GLY A 197 16.60 12.55 10.42
N MET A 198 15.97 13.10 9.39
CA MET A 198 14.98 12.43 8.55
C MET A 198 15.62 12.00 7.22
N PRO A 199 15.49 10.72 6.81
CA PRO A 199 15.92 10.28 5.48
C PRO A 199 15.15 11.01 4.38
N LEU A 200 15.87 11.42 3.33
CA LEU A 200 15.26 11.97 2.12
C LEU A 200 14.79 10.83 1.22
N LEU A 201 13.58 10.99 0.70
CA LEU A 201 12.89 10.10 -0.22
C LEU A 201 12.67 10.85 -1.54
N LYS A 202 12.79 10.13 -2.66
CA LYS A 202 12.46 10.64 -3.99
C LYS A 202 11.40 9.75 -4.63
N ARG A 203 10.34 10.36 -5.17
CA ARG A 203 9.28 9.61 -5.86
C ARG A 203 9.87 8.86 -7.05
N ALA A 204 9.50 7.58 -7.19
CA ALA A 204 9.89 6.78 -8.34
C ALA A 204 9.08 7.21 -9.58
N THR A 205 9.77 7.46 -10.68
CA THR A 205 9.17 7.81 -11.98
C THR A 205 9.73 6.92 -13.08
N HIS A 206 8.94 6.72 -14.12
CA HIS A 206 9.41 6.21 -15.40
C HIS A 206 10.42 7.17 -16.04
N ALA A 207 11.15 6.70 -17.05
CA ALA A 207 12.09 7.52 -17.81
C ALA A 207 11.42 8.71 -18.53
N ASN A 208 10.11 8.62 -18.81
CA ASN A 208 9.30 9.70 -19.38
C ASN A 208 8.77 10.68 -18.32
N GLY A 209 9.09 10.47 -17.03
CA GLY A 209 8.63 11.31 -15.91
C GLY A 209 7.27 10.94 -15.32
N GLU A 210 6.54 9.97 -15.89
CA GLU A 210 5.27 9.51 -15.33
C GLU A 210 5.48 8.70 -14.05
N HIS A 211 4.48 8.68 -13.17
CA HIS A 211 4.55 7.92 -11.93
C HIS A 211 4.51 6.42 -12.21
N LEU A 212 5.47 5.69 -11.63
CA LEU A 212 5.53 4.23 -11.70
C LEU A 212 4.81 3.66 -10.48
N GLY A 213 3.73 2.90 -10.67
CA GLY A 213 3.01 2.32 -9.53
C GLY A 213 2.68 0.84 -9.64
N ASP A 214 3.19 0.04 -8.70
CA ASP A 214 3.15 -1.42 -8.74
C ASP A 214 1.91 -1.99 -8.03
N ILE A 215 1.53 -3.22 -8.39
CA ILE A 215 0.49 -3.97 -7.69
C ILE A 215 1.11 -4.91 -6.68
N ILE A 216 0.70 -4.79 -5.43
CA ILE A 216 1.11 -5.68 -4.34
C ILE A 216 -0.10 -6.16 -3.52
N PRO A 217 -0.04 -7.33 -2.87
CA PRO A 217 -1.07 -7.71 -1.90
C PRO A 217 -1.00 -6.85 -0.64
N ILE A 218 -2.13 -6.64 0.04
CA ILE A 218 -2.16 -5.97 1.36
C ILE A 218 -1.21 -6.64 2.37
N SER A 219 -1.01 -7.96 2.25
CA SER A 219 -0.12 -8.71 3.14
C SER A 219 1.34 -8.26 3.11
N GLN A 220 1.77 -7.45 2.13
CA GLN A 220 3.09 -6.81 2.12
C GLN A 220 3.18 -5.55 2.98
N LEU A 221 2.06 -4.96 3.37
CA LEU A 221 1.98 -3.77 4.22
C LEU A 221 2.47 -4.07 5.64
N ARG A 222 3.19 -3.14 6.27
CA ARG A 222 3.74 -3.30 7.62
C ARG A 222 3.33 -2.20 8.58
N SER A 223 3.34 -0.94 8.12
CA SER A 223 3.00 0.19 8.98
C SER A 223 2.52 1.38 8.19
N TYR A 224 1.74 2.25 8.84
CA TYR A 224 1.50 3.60 8.37
C TYR A 224 2.78 4.42 8.57
N ILE A 225 3.06 5.30 7.60
CA ILE A 225 4.23 6.17 7.60
C ILE A 225 3.78 7.56 7.17
N ASN A 226 4.32 8.59 7.83
CA ASN A 226 4.12 9.96 7.42
C ASN A 226 5.30 10.43 6.57
N VAL A 227 5.02 11.04 5.42
CA VAL A 227 6.00 11.72 4.58
C VAL A 227 5.68 13.21 4.54
N LEU A 228 6.72 14.04 4.50
CA LEU A 228 6.58 15.50 4.42
C LEU A 228 7.23 15.97 3.11
N PRO A 229 6.57 16.81 2.31
CA PRO A 229 7.22 17.43 1.15
C PRO A 229 8.55 18.10 1.52
N HIS A 230 9.59 17.86 0.72
CA HIS A 230 10.85 18.59 0.80
C HIS A 230 10.81 19.74 -0.22
N PHE A 231 10.82 20.98 0.26
CA PHE A 231 10.70 22.18 -0.58
C PHE A 231 12.04 22.79 -0.98
N GLY A 232 13.17 22.22 -0.53
CA GLY A 232 14.49 22.83 -0.71
C GLY A 232 14.61 24.20 -0.04
N ALA A 233 15.50 25.04 -0.57
CA ALA A 233 15.77 26.36 0.01
C ALA A 233 14.62 27.36 -0.14
N VAL A 234 13.78 27.21 -1.17
CA VAL A 234 12.66 28.11 -1.48
C VAL A 234 11.45 27.26 -1.87
N ALA A 235 10.40 27.33 -1.06
CA ALA A 235 9.13 26.68 -1.38
C ALA A 235 8.40 27.40 -2.51
N ASP A 236 7.84 26.64 -3.45
CA ASP A 236 6.96 27.17 -4.48
C ASP A 236 5.69 27.74 -3.81
N PRO A 237 5.38 29.04 -3.98
CA PRO A 237 4.24 29.68 -3.34
C PRO A 237 2.88 29.15 -3.81
N CYS A 238 2.83 28.38 -4.90
CA CYS A 238 1.61 27.73 -5.38
C CYS A 238 1.30 26.43 -4.62
N LEU A 239 2.23 25.95 -3.80
CA LEU A 239 2.03 24.75 -3.00
C LEU A 239 1.13 25.01 -1.81
N THR A 240 0.18 24.11 -1.62
CA THR A 240 -0.81 24.10 -0.55
C THR A 240 -0.77 22.74 0.14
N GLU A 241 -1.39 22.64 1.32
CA GLU A 241 -1.56 21.36 2.00
C GLU A 241 -2.19 20.30 1.07
N CYS A 242 -3.14 20.70 0.23
CA CYS A 242 -3.89 19.79 -0.63
C CYS A 242 -3.13 19.31 -1.88
N ASN A 243 -2.13 20.07 -2.36
CA ASN A 243 -1.45 19.77 -3.64
C ASN A 243 0.05 19.41 -3.46
N SER A 244 0.62 19.68 -2.29
CA SER A 244 2.06 19.53 -2.04
C SER A 244 2.56 18.11 -2.26
N LEU A 245 1.81 17.10 -1.79
CA LEU A 245 2.15 15.69 -2.02
C LEU A 245 2.11 15.29 -3.50
N LYS A 246 1.25 15.94 -4.30
CA LYS A 246 1.09 15.64 -5.74
C LYS A 246 2.21 16.25 -6.56
N HIS A 247 2.61 17.48 -6.28
CA HIS A 247 3.57 18.22 -7.10
C HIS A 247 5.03 18.08 -6.64
N SER A 248 5.26 17.70 -5.38
CA SER A 248 6.62 17.49 -4.87
C SER A 248 7.23 16.18 -5.40
N GLN A 249 8.54 16.21 -5.65
CA GLN A 249 9.32 15.03 -6.07
C GLN A 249 10.14 14.42 -4.94
N GLU A 250 10.45 15.22 -3.93
CA GLU A 250 11.25 14.84 -2.79
C GLU A 250 10.47 15.00 -1.49
N PHE A 251 10.74 14.11 -0.54
CA PHE A 251 10.00 14.01 0.70
C PHE A 251 10.92 13.61 1.85
N PHE A 252 10.69 14.15 3.04
CA PHE A 252 11.27 13.60 4.26
C PHE A 252 10.43 12.45 4.78
N LEU A 253 11.10 11.36 5.15
CA LEU A 253 10.49 10.31 5.97
C LEU A 253 10.38 10.82 7.41
N ASN A 254 9.16 11.19 7.83
CA ASN A 254 8.93 11.75 9.16
C ASN A 254 8.98 10.67 10.24
N LYS A 255 10.18 10.41 10.73
CA LYS A 255 10.39 9.47 11.85
C LYS A 255 9.80 9.97 13.18
N TYR A 256 9.53 11.27 13.31
CA TYR A 256 9.02 11.86 14.54
C TYR A 256 7.49 11.83 14.65
N PHE A 257 6.81 11.33 13.61
CA PHE A 257 5.35 11.24 13.58
C PHE A 257 4.75 10.40 14.71
N ASP A 258 5.42 9.30 15.07
CA ASP A 258 5.02 8.41 16.15
C ASP A 258 6.25 7.84 16.85
N LYS A 259 6.16 7.64 18.17
CA LYS A 259 7.28 7.13 18.97
C LYS A 259 7.72 5.74 18.51
N ASN A 260 6.79 4.84 18.16
CA ASN A 260 7.15 3.50 17.71
C ASN A 260 7.90 3.57 16.38
N ILE A 261 7.45 4.41 15.45
CA ILE A 261 8.13 4.65 14.17
C ILE A 261 9.53 5.21 14.41
N MET A 262 9.68 6.19 15.29
CA MET A 262 10.98 6.81 15.60
C MET A 262 12.04 5.78 15.99
N PHE A 263 11.69 4.84 16.88
CA PHE A 263 12.61 3.80 17.32
C PHE A 263 12.79 2.68 16.30
N SER A 264 11.72 2.31 15.59
CA SER A 264 11.79 1.28 14.54
C SER A 264 12.75 1.71 13.41
N LEU A 265 12.77 2.99 13.05
CA LEU A 265 13.64 3.52 11.99
C LEU A 265 15.10 3.77 12.43
N GLN A 266 15.45 3.46 13.69
CA GLN A 266 16.83 3.51 14.19
C GLN A 266 17.52 2.13 14.19
N CYS A 267 16.76 1.06 13.93
CA CYS A 267 17.25 -0.31 13.87
C CYS A 267 18.03 -0.59 12.56
#